data_AF-X1FSU1-F1
#
_entry.id   AF-X1FSU1-F1
#
_cell.length_a   1.000
_cell.length_b   1.000
_cell.length_c   1.000
_cell.angle_alpha   90.00
_cell.angle_beta   90.00
_cell.angle_gamma   90.00
#
_symmetry.space_group_name_H-M   'P 1'
#
loop_
_entity.id
_entity.type
_entity.pdbx_description
1 polymer ?
#
loop_
_entity_poly.entity_id
_entity_poly.type
_entity_poly.pdbx_seq_one_letter_code
_entity_poly.pdbx_strand_id
1 'polypeptide(L)'
;MTHRFLNGVFKESYQLTIGMDFFLKKIKINGKSISLQIWDFAGEKKFRFLLPGAVMGANGTILMFDLTRYITFKNLTDWLAAINEANEIHDFS
;
A
#
# COMPACT_ATOMS: atom_id res chain seq x y z
N MET A 1 8.12 -2.67 5.03
CA MET A 1 8.75 -2.53 3.69
C MET A 1 8.90 -1.05 3.33
N THR A 2 7.83 -0.25 3.44
CA THR A 2 7.80 1.20 3.18
C THR A 2 8.97 1.96 3.81
N HIS A 3 9.18 1.84 5.13
CA HIS A 3 10.29 2.50 5.82
C HIS A 3 11.68 2.09 5.31
N ARG A 4 11.86 0.81 4.94
CA ARG A 4 13.13 0.35 4.37
C ARG A 4 13.35 0.96 2.98
N PHE A 5 12.31 1.02 2.16
CA PHE A 5 12.40 1.66 0.85
C PHE A 5 12.66 3.16 0.96
N LEU A 6 11.97 3.86 1.86
CA LEU A 6 12.10 5.31 2.01
C LEU A 6 13.45 5.71 2.61
N ASN A 7 13.85 5.08 3.71
CA ASN A 7 14.92 5.59 4.58
C ASN A 7 16.13 4.65 4.67
N GLY A 8 16.07 3.49 4.03
CA GLY A 8 17.11 2.46 4.16
C GLY A 8 17.17 1.80 5.54
N VAL A 9 16.27 2.14 6.47
CA VAL A 9 16.27 1.62 7.84
C VAL A 9 15.23 0.50 8.01
N PHE A 10 15.60 -0.56 8.71
CA PHE A 10 14.67 -1.54 9.26
C PHE A 10 14.61 -1.35 10.76
N LYS A 11 13.42 -1.06 11.28
CA LYS A 11 13.17 -1.06 12.72
C LYS A 11 12.68 -2.45 13.11
N GLU A 12 13.35 -3.08 14.07
CA GLU A 12 12.90 -4.37 14.64
C GLU A 12 11.58 -4.22 15.41
N SER A 13 11.33 -3.03 15.99
CA SER A 13 10.06 -2.70 16.60
C SER A 13 8.97 -2.57 15.53
N TYR A 14 8.04 -3.51 15.51
CA TYR A 14 6.86 -3.45 14.65
C TYR A 14 5.89 -2.37 15.18
N GLN A 15 5.74 -1.28 14.42
CA GLN A 15 4.67 -0.31 14.64
C GLN A 15 3.58 -0.58 13.60
N LEU A 16 2.36 -0.85 14.08
CA LEU A 16 1.19 -0.97 13.23
C LEU A 16 0.85 0.39 12.61
N THR A 17 0.65 0.43 11.30
CA THR A 17 -0.02 1.56 10.64
C THR A 17 -1.46 1.62 11.15
N ILE A 18 -1.90 2.80 11.58
CA ILE A 18 -3.28 3.07 11.99
C ILE A 18 -3.93 3.86 10.86
N GLY A 19 -4.94 3.28 10.20
CA GLY A 19 -5.55 3.89 9.02
C GLY A 19 -4.62 3.85 7.80
N MET A 20 -3.96 4.97 7.50
CA MET A 20 -3.12 5.13 6.30
C MET A 20 -2.07 6.23 6.48
N ASP A 21 -0.89 6.03 5.92
CA ASP A 21 0.19 7.02 5.83
C ASP A 21 0.49 7.38 4.37
N PHE A 22 0.95 8.60 4.15
CA PHE A 22 1.38 9.11 2.84
C PHE A 22 2.86 9.50 2.84
N PHE A 23 3.58 9.08 1.80
CA PHE A 23 4.99 9.41 1.61
C PHE A 23 5.26 9.87 0.19
N LEU A 24 6.12 10.88 0.04
CA LEU A 24 6.64 11.36 -1.23
C LEU A 24 8.14 11.08 -1.31
N LYS A 25 8.57 10.34 -2.34
CA LYS A 25 9.99 10.07 -2.60
C LYS A 25 10.38 10.49 -4.01
N LYS A 26 11.30 11.44 -4.13
CA LYS A 26 11.90 11.81 -5.41
C LYS A 26 13.09 10.89 -5.70
N ILE A 27 13.09 10.28 -6.88
CA ILE A 27 14.17 9.40 -7.36
C ILE A 27 14.61 9.81 -8.76
N LYS A 28 15.82 9.44 -9.16
CA LYS A 28 16.33 9.66 -10.52
C LYS A 28 16.55 8.31 -11.20
N ILE A 29 15.85 8.07 -12.30
CA ILE A 29 15.97 6.85 -13.11
C ILE A 29 16.28 7.28 -14.54
N ASN A 30 17.34 6.73 -15.14
CA ASN A 30 17.73 7.01 -16.53
C ASN A 30 17.81 8.51 -16.85
N GLY A 31 18.38 9.30 -15.93
CA GLY A 31 18.50 10.75 -16.07
C GLY A 31 17.22 11.55 -15.76
N LYS A 32 16.05 10.90 -15.68
CA LYS A 32 14.76 11.53 -15.39
C LYS A 32 14.46 11.57 -13.89
N SER A 33 14.00 12.72 -13.40
CA SER A 33 13.50 12.86 -12.04
C SER A 33 12.04 12.40 -11.95
N ILE A 34 11.75 11.47 -11.05
CA ILE A 34 10.43 10.87 -10.84
C ILE A 34 10.03 11.11 -9.38
N SER A 35 8.81 11.59 -9.15
CA SER A 35 8.22 11.72 -7.82
C SER A 35 7.30 10.54 -7.57
N LEU A 36 7.70 9.63 -6.69
CA LEU A 36 6.88 8.51 -6.24
C LEU A 36 5.98 8.95 -5.09
N GLN A 37 4.68 8.78 -5.26
CA GLN A 37 3.68 8.90 -4.21
C GLN A 37 3.38 7.50 -3.69
N ILE A 38 3.54 7.29 -2.38
CA ILE A 38 3.42 5.99 -1.74
C ILE A 38 2.40 6.11 -0.62
N TRP A 39 1.33 5.34 -0.74
CA TRP A 39 0.32 5.18 0.30
C TRP A 39 0.59 3.87 1.05
N ASP A 40 0.80 3.94 2.36
CA ASP A 40 0.95 2.77 3.23
C ASP A 40 -0.34 2.57 4.02
N PHE A 41 -0.93 1.38 3.92
CA PHE A 41 -2.29 1.13 4.41
C PHE A 41 -2.29 0.15 5.58
N ALA A 42 -3.13 0.40 6.57
CA ALA A 42 -3.30 -0.52 7.69
C ALA A 42 -3.88 -1.86 7.23
N GLY A 43 -3.23 -2.96 7.61
CA GLY A 43 -3.65 -4.32 7.29
C GLY A 43 -4.90 -4.82 8.05
N GLU A 44 -5.52 -4.00 8.89
CA GLU A 44 -6.74 -4.37 9.61
C GLU A 44 -8.00 -4.05 8.78
N LYS A 45 -8.93 -5.01 8.71
CA LYS A 45 -10.16 -4.86 7.92
C LYS A 45 -11.00 -3.63 8.30
N LYS A 46 -10.95 -3.20 9.57
CA LYS A 46 -11.70 -2.04 10.08
C LYS A 46 -11.33 -0.71 9.40
N PHE A 47 -10.16 -0.61 8.77
CA PHE A 47 -9.72 0.60 8.08
C PHE A 47 -10.03 0.58 6.58
N ARG A 48 -10.57 -0.51 6.02
CA ARG A 48 -10.83 -0.68 4.57
C ARG A 48 -11.66 0.44 3.94
N PHE A 49 -12.47 1.14 4.71
CA PHE A 49 -13.22 2.31 4.23
C PHE A 49 -12.33 3.45 3.70
N LEU A 50 -11.04 3.48 4.08
CA LEU A 50 -10.04 4.44 3.59
C LEU A 50 -9.42 4.03 2.24
N LEU A 51 -9.61 2.79 1.81
CA LEU A 51 -8.95 2.22 0.63
C LEU A 51 -9.26 2.97 -0.68
N PRO A 52 -10.50 3.41 -0.96
CA PRO A 52 -10.79 4.18 -2.17
C PRO A 52 -9.92 5.43 -2.33
N GLY A 53 -9.68 6.16 -1.23
CA GLY A 53 -8.82 7.35 -1.26
C GLY A 53 -7.34 7.03 -1.48
N ALA A 54 -6.89 5.81 -1.16
CA ALA A 54 -5.51 5.37 -1.32
C ALA A 54 -5.20 4.87 -2.74
N VAL A 55 -6.17 4.19 -3.37
CA VAL A 55 -6.00 3.56 -4.68
C VAL A 55 -6.42 4.45 -5.85
N MET A 56 -7.23 5.48 -5.58
CA MET A 56 -7.66 6.44 -6.59
C MET A 56 -6.47 7.10 -7.29
N GLY A 57 -6.39 6.92 -8.61
CA GLY A 57 -5.30 7.43 -9.44
C GLY A 57 -3.94 6.73 -9.24
N ALA A 58 -3.87 5.65 -8.47
CA ALA A 58 -2.65 4.88 -8.30
C ALA A 58 -2.29 4.13 -9.59
N ASN A 59 -1.01 4.19 -9.99
CA ASN A 59 -0.54 3.46 -11.18
C ASN A 59 -0.31 1.96 -10.91
N GLY A 60 -0.33 1.54 -9.65
CA GLY A 60 -0.17 0.15 -9.27
C GLY A 60 -0.22 -0.03 -7.75
N THR A 61 -0.55 -1.26 -7.33
CA THR A 61 -0.68 -1.63 -5.93
C THR A 61 0.24 -2.80 -5.60
N ILE A 62 0.92 -2.72 -4.46
CA ILE A 62 1.78 -3.81 -3.97
C ILE A 62 1.06 -4.52 -2.83
N LEU A 63 0.75 -5.80 -3.05
CA LEU A 63 0.21 -6.69 -2.03
C LEU A 63 1.34 -7.54 -1.44
N MET A 64 1.40 -7.62 -0.12
CA MET A 64 2.42 -8.38 0.60
C MET A 64 1.79 -9.36 1.57
N PHE A 65 2.46 -10.49 1.78
CA PHE A 65 2.12 -11.48 2.78
C PHE A 65 3.39 -11.99 3.46
N ASP A 66 3.23 -12.75 4.53
CA ASP A 66 4.30 -13.32 5.32
C ASP A 66 4.42 -14.83 5.02
N LEU A 67 5.59 -15.23 4.50
CA LEU A 67 5.89 -16.63 4.15
C LEU A 67 5.82 -17.58 5.35
N THR A 68 6.03 -17.08 6.57
CA THR A 68 5.96 -17.87 7.81
C THR A 68 4.53 -18.01 8.34
N ARG A 69 3.57 -17.24 7.78
CA ARG A 69 2.16 -17.22 8.22
C ARG A 69 1.23 -17.34 7.02
N TYR A 70 0.93 -18.59 6.64
CA TYR A 70 0.08 -18.92 5.49
C TYR A 70 -1.30 -18.20 5.46
N ILE A 71 -1.88 -17.91 6.63
CA ILE A 71 -3.14 -17.15 6.70
C ILE A 71 -3.05 -15.78 6.04
N THR A 72 -1.87 -15.14 6.09
CA THR A 72 -1.65 -13.82 5.46
C THR A 72 -1.67 -13.91 3.93
N PHE A 73 -1.25 -15.04 3.35
CA PHE A 73 -1.38 -15.32 1.92
C PHE A 73 -2.84 -15.47 1.51
N LYS A 74 -3.62 -16.26 2.28
CA LYS A 74 -5.06 -16.42 2.03
C LYS A 74 -5.81 -15.09 2.08
N ASN A 75 -5.42 -14.20 2.98
CA ASN A 75 -6.03 -12.88 3.10
C ASN A 75 -5.78 -11.98 1.87
N LEU A 76 -4.82 -12.29 1.00
CA LEU A 76 -4.57 -11.50 -0.22
C LEU A 76 -5.76 -11.50 -1.17
N THR A 77 -6.52 -12.59 -1.24
CA THR A 77 -7.73 -12.67 -2.08
C THR A 77 -8.78 -11.66 -1.61
N ASP A 78 -9.00 -11.55 -0.30
CA ASP A 78 -9.92 -10.54 0.27
C ASP A 78 -9.43 -9.11 -0.01
N TRP A 79 -8.12 -8.89 0.02
CA TRP A 79 -7.53 -7.57 -0.26
C TRP A 79 -7.64 -7.19 -1.73
N LEU A 80 -7.39 -8.14 -2.63
CA LEU A 80 -7.55 -7.94 -4.06
C LEU A 80 -9.00 -7.60 -4.42
N ALA A 81 -9.97 -8.31 -3.83
CA ALA A 81 -11.39 -8.02 -4.03
C ALA A 81 -11.75 -6.59 -3.60
N ALA A 82 -11.28 -6.15 -2.42
CA ALA A 82 -11.53 -4.80 -1.92
C ALA A 82 -10.87 -3.70 -2.79
N ILE A 83 -9.68 -3.97 -3.35
CA ILE A 83 -9.01 -3.04 -4.28
C ILE A 83 -9.80 -2.93 -5.59
N ASN A 84 -10.28 -4.05 -6.12
CA ASN A 84 -11.06 -4.05 -7.36
C ASN A 84 -12.38 -3.29 -7.18
N GLU A 85 -13.11 -3.55 -6.09
CA GLU A 85 -14.33 -2.81 -5.75
C GLU A 85 -14.07 -1.30 -5.64
N ALA A 86 -12.97 -0.91 -4.98
CA ALA A 86 -12.60 0.49 -4.85
C ALA A 86 -12.25 1.16 -6.19
N ASN A 87 -11.67 0.42 -7.14
CA ASN A 87 -11.36 0.93 -8.48
C ASN A 87 -12.61 1.02 -9.37
N GLU A 88 -13.55 0.07 -9.27
CA GLU A 88 -14.81 0.12 -10.03
C GLU A 88 -15.60 1.39 -9.72
N ILE A 89 -15.65 1.82 -8.46
CA ILE A 89 -16.34 3.06 -8.04
C ILE A 89 -15.77 4.30 -8.76
N HIS A 90 -14.46 4.32 -9.02
CA HIS A 90 -13.79 5.44 -9.66
C HIS A 90 -14.08 5.55 -11.17
N ASP A 91 -14.26 4.42 -11.87
CA ASP A 91 -14.54 4.43 -13.31
C ASP A 91 -15.93 5.00 -13.66
N PHE A 92 -16.80 5.20 -12.66
CA PHE A 92 -18.12 5.81 -12.83
C PHE A 92 -18.19 7.30 -12.42
N SER A 93 -17.08 7.90 -11.97
CA SER A 93 -17.01 9.30 -11.51
C SER A 93 -16.37 10.28 -12.51
#